data_AF-A0A174ARU4-F1
#
_entry.id   AF-A0A174ARU4-F1
#
_cell.length_a   1.000
_cell.length_b   1.000
_cell.length_c   1.000
_cell.angle_alpha   90.00
_cell.angle_beta   90.00
_cell.angle_gamma   90.00
#
_symmetry.space_group_name_H-M   'P 1'
#
loop_
_entity.id
_entity.type
_entity.pdbx_description
1 polymer ?
#
loop_
_entity_poly.entity_id
_entity_poly.type
_entity_poly.pdbx_seq_one_letter_code
_entity_poly.pdbx_strand_id
1 'polypeptide(L)' 'MKFFGYEKDSEKLMKLSEATFDGTLEELEDLIDFLKTVQEEHSKVAKKTDMCHSHFRDWSNKWNKEDSDFIVVTRF' A
#
# COMPACT_ATOMS: atom_id res chain seq x y z
N MET A 1 -11.90 9.66 1.88
CA MET A 1 -11.01 8.51 2.18
C MET A 1 -10.18 8.84 3.42
N LYS A 2 -9.67 7.84 4.16
CA LYS A 2 -8.74 8.07 5.29
C LYS A 2 -7.39 7.48 4.90
N PHE A 3 -6.37 8.32 4.78
CA PHE A 3 -4.98 7.88 4.62
C PHE A 3 -4.24 8.05 5.94
N PHE A 4 -3.37 7.10 6.24
CA PHE A 4 -2.54 7.11 7.42
C PHE A 4 -1.08 6.88 7.00
N GLY A 5 -0.17 7.54 7.71
CA GLY A 5 1.26 7.31 7.60
C GLY A 5 1.86 7.13 8.99
N TYR A 6 3.13 6.76 9.05
CA TYR A 6 3.90 6.72 10.29
C TYR A 6 4.83 7.91 10.35
N GLU A 7 4.97 8.50 11.53
CA GLU A 7 6.04 9.46 11.79
C GLU A 7 7.39 8.78 11.57
N LYS A 8 8.34 9.48 10.94
CA LYS A 8 9.65 8.92 10.63
C LYS A 8 10.32 8.42 11.92
N ASP A 9 10.87 7.21 11.87
CA ASP A 9 11.55 6.55 12.99
C ASP A 9 10.65 6.34 14.24
N SER A 10 9.33 6.25 14.03
CA SER A 10 8.32 6.14 15.08
C SER A 10 7.20 5.16 14.68
N GLU A 11 6.67 4.42 15.65
CA GLU A 11 5.49 3.56 15.45
C GLU A 11 4.16 4.35 15.52
N LYS A 12 4.25 5.67 15.65
CA LYS A 12 3.09 6.54 15.77
C LYS A 12 2.37 6.68 14.43
N LEU A 13 1.23 5.99 14.33
CA LEU A 13 0.31 6.15 13.22
C LEU A 13 -0.39 7.52 13.29
N MET A 14 -0.35 8.26 12.19
CA MET A 14 -0.99 9.58 12.06
C MET A 14 -1.88 9.65 10.83
N LYS A 15 -3.02 10.34 10.96
CA LYS A 15 -3.89 10.63 9.82
C LYS A 15 -3.25 11.72 8.97
N LEU A 16 -3.12 11.48 7.67
CA LEU A 16 -2.60 12.46 6.73
C LEU A 16 -3.69 13.49 6.39
N SER A 17 -3.32 14.76 6.28
CA SER A 17 -4.19 15.82 5.75
C SER A 17 -4.35 15.73 4.23
N GLU A 18 -3.27 15.33 3.56
CA GLU A 18 -3.17 15.14 2.11
C GLU A 18 -2.11 14.07 1.81
N ALA A 19 -2.24 13.39 0.68
CA ALA A 19 -1.23 12.51 0.11
C ALA A 19 -1.19 12.75 -1.41
N THR A 20 0.01 12.94 -1.95
CA THR A 20 0.23 13.19 -3.38
C THR A 20 1.02 12.03 -3.96
N PHE A 21 0.54 11.48 -5.06
CA PHE A 21 1.30 10.59 -5.92
C PHE A 21 1.89 11.43 -7.05
N ASP A 22 3.21 11.61 -7.06
CA ASP A 22 3.96 12.31 -8.10
C ASP A 22 4.79 11.27 -8.85
N GLY A 23 4.30 10.86 -10.01
CA GLY A 23 4.86 9.76 -10.80
C GLY A 23 4.38 9.79 -12.24
N THR A 24 4.88 8.86 -13.01
CA THR A 24 4.54 8.66 -14.42
C THR A 24 3.21 7.93 -14.60
N LEU A 25 2.69 7.95 -15.83
CA LEU A 25 1.50 7.18 -16.18
C LEU A 25 1.72 5.66 -16.01
N GLU A 26 2.91 5.15 -16.35
CA GLU A 26 3.25 3.74 -16.17
C GLU A 26 3.25 3.35 -14.69
N GLU A 27 3.83 4.17 -13.81
CA GLU A 27 3.80 3.92 -12.37
C GLU A 27 2.38 3.99 -11.80
N LEU A 28 1.52 4.85 -12.35
CA LEU A 28 0.11 4.90 -11.97
C LEU A 28 -0.63 3.62 -12.40
N GLU A 29 -0.35 3.10 -13.59
CA GLU A 29 -0.91 1.83 -14.09
C GLU A 29 -0.47 0.65 -13.22
N ASP A 30 0.84 0.55 -12.92
CA ASP A 30 1.42 -0.46 -12.03
C ASP A 30 0.78 -0.38 -10.62
N LEU A 31 0.58 0.83 -10.07
CA LEU A 31 -0.09 1.02 -8.78
C LEU A 31 -1.56 0.57 -8.82
N ILE A 32 -2.29 0.87 -9.89
CA ILE A 32 -3.69 0.45 -10.05
C ILE A 32 -3.80 -1.08 -10.07
N ASP A 33 -2.92 -1.76 -10.81
CA ASP A 33 -2.97 -3.22 -10.94
C ASP A 33 -2.52 -3.93 -9.65
N PHE A 34 -1.55 -3.36 -8.94
CA PHE A 34 -1.24 -3.78 -7.57
C PHE A 34 -2.46 -3.65 -6.66
N LEU A 35 -3.14 -2.49 -6.63
CA LEU A 35 -4.29 -2.26 -5.75
C LEU A 35 -5.45 -3.23 -6.02
N LYS A 36 -5.72 -3.58 -7.29
CA LYS A 36 -6.73 -4.60 -7.64
C LYS A 36 -6.33 -5.98 -7.12
N THR A 37 -5.07 -6.38 -7.33
CA THR A 37 -4.55 -7.67 -6.85
C THR A 37 -4.67 -7.77 -5.33
N VAL A 38 -4.24 -6.74 -4.62
CA VAL A 38 -4.33 -6.66 -3.16
C VAL A 38 -5.77 -6.72 -2.68
N GLN A 39 -6.69 -6.01 -3.35
CA GLN A 39 -8.12 -6.07 -3.01
C GLN A 39 -8.66 -7.51 -3.08
N GLU A 40 -8.32 -8.24 -4.15
CA GLU A 40 -8.75 -9.64 -4.32
C GLU A 40 -8.15 -10.55 -3.24
N GLU A 41 -6.86 -10.41 -2.95
CA GLU A 41 -6.15 -11.23 -1.95
C GLU A 41 -6.65 -10.99 -0.53
N HIS A 42 -6.75 -9.71 -0.14
CA HIS A 42 -7.21 -9.32 1.20
C HIS A 42 -8.67 -9.78 1.42
N SER A 43 -9.51 -9.71 0.39
CA SER A 43 -10.91 -10.19 0.47
C SER A 43 -11.01 -11.70 0.77
N LYS A 44 -10.03 -12.51 0.34
CA LYS A 44 -10.01 -13.97 0.60
C LYS A 44 -9.70 -14.31 2.07
N VAL A 45 -9.10 -13.39 2.81
CA VAL A 45 -8.70 -13.57 4.22
C VAL A 45 -9.53 -12.74 5.21
N ALA A 46 -10.47 -11.94 4.73
CA ALA A 46 -11.30 -11.01 5.51
C ALA A 46 -12.06 -11.61 6.71
N LYS A 47 -12.23 -12.94 6.77
CA LYS A 47 -12.90 -13.64 7.88
C LYS A 47 -11.96 -14.54 8.68
N LYS A 48 -10.65 -14.43 8.42
CA LYS A 48 -9.61 -15.31 8.98
C LYS A 48 -8.58 -14.54 9.81
N THR A 49 -8.50 -13.23 9.66
CA THR A 49 -7.56 -12.34 10.35
C THR A 49 -8.23 -10.99 10.57
N ASP A 50 -7.80 -10.25 11.60
CA ASP A 50 -8.26 -8.90 11.89
C ASP A 50 -7.59 -7.84 10.98
N MET A 51 -6.47 -8.22 10.34
CA MET A 51 -5.70 -7.34 9.46
C MET A 51 -4.96 -8.14 8.39
N CYS A 52 -4.83 -7.56 7.20
CA CYS A 52 -3.92 -8.02 6.16
C CYS A 52 -3.11 -6.84 5.61
N HIS A 53 -1.88 -7.11 5.18
CA HIS A 53 -1.05 -6.11 4.51
C HIS A 53 -0.31 -6.72 3.34
N SER A 54 -0.07 -5.91 2.31
CA SER A 54 0.73 -6.27 1.15
C SER A 54 1.67 -5.12 0.81
N HIS A 55 2.88 -5.45 0.40
CA HIS A 55 3.91 -4.50 -0.01
C HIS A 55 4.01 -4.47 -1.54
N PHE A 56 4.12 -3.28 -2.13
CA PHE A 56 4.32 -3.12 -3.57
C PHE A 56 5.65 -3.74 -4.03
N ARG A 57 6.72 -3.61 -3.23
CA ARG A 57 8.03 -4.20 -3.54
C ARG A 57 8.00 -5.73 -3.68
N ASP A 58 7.07 -6.40 -3.00
CA ASP A 58 6.94 -7.87 -3.05
C ASP A 58 6.18 -8.30 -4.32
N TRP A 59 5.39 -7.40 -4.90
CA TRP A 59 4.59 -7.63 -6.11
C TRP A 59 5.34 -7.22 -7.39
N SER A 60 6.07 -6.11 -7.37
CA SER A 60 6.73 -5.55 -8.56
C SER A 60 8.12 -6.14 -8.78
N ASN A 61 8.30 -6.86 -9.89
CA ASN A 61 9.61 -7.33 -10.35
C ASN A 61 10.54 -6.19 -10.82
N LYS A 62 10.02 -4.97 -10.99
CA LYS A 62 10.79 -3.78 -11.39
C LYS A 62 11.32 -3.00 -10.19
N TRP A 63 10.82 -3.27 -8.99
CA TRP A 63 11.18 -2.53 -7.78
C TRP A 63 12.66 -2.70 -7.43
N ASN A 64 13.31 -1.62 -6.99
CA ASN A 64 14.68 -1.65 -6.49
C ASN A 64 14.82 -0.92 -5.15
N LYS A 65 15.97 -1.11 -4.47
CA LYS A 65 16.22 -0.60 -3.11
C LYS A 65 16.19 0.94 -2.96
N GLU A 66 16.27 1.68 -4.06
CA GLU A 66 16.21 3.15 -4.07
C GLU A 66 14.77 3.65 -4.22
N ASP A 67 13.84 2.78 -4.63
CA ASP A 67 12.43 3.11 -4.80
C ASP A 67 11.70 3.12 -3.46
N SER A 68 10.66 3.94 -3.37
CA SER A 68 9.74 3.90 -2.23
C SER A 68 8.89 2.63 -2.28
N ASP A 69 8.60 2.06 -1.11
CA ASP A 69 7.62 0.98 -1.00
C ASP A 69 6.23 1.55 -0.71
N PHE A 70 5.22 0.95 -1.31
CA PHE A 70 3.82 1.31 -1.09
C PHE A 70 3.10 0.15 -0.40
N ILE A 71 2.67 0.39 0.84
CA ILE A 71 2.09 -0.64 1.70
C ILE A 71 0.59 -0.42 1.82
N VAL A 72 -0.19 -1.44 1.48
CA VAL A 72 -1.65 -1.43 1.67
C VAL A 72 -1.97 -2.28 2.89
N VAL A 73 -2.69 -1.69 3.84
CA VAL A 73 -3.18 -2.38 5.03
C VAL A 73 -4.71 -2.33 5.05
N THR A 74 -5.35 -3.49 5.09
CA THR A 74 -6.79 -3.61 5.30
C THR A 74 -7.06 -4.21 6.68
N ARG A 75 -8.15 -3.75 7.32
CA ARG A 75 -8.62 -4.21 8.63
C ARG A 75 -10.06 -4.68 8.47
N PHE A 76 -10.42 -5.77 9.14
CA PHE A 76 -11.72 -6.45 9.00
C PHE A 76 -12.56 -6.38 10.27
#